data_AF-A0A198AK04-F1
#
_entry.id   AF-A0A198AK04-F1
#
_cell.length_a   1.000
_cell.length_b   1.000
_cell.length_c   1.000
_cell.angle_alpha   90.00
_cell.angle_beta   90.00
_cell.angle_gamma   90.00
#
_symmetry.space_group_name_H-M   'P 1'
#
loop_
_entity.id
_entity.type
_entity.pdbx_description
1 polymer ?
#
loop_
_entity_poly.entity_id
_entity_poly.type
_entity_poly.pdbx_seq_one_letter_code
_entity_poly.pdbx_strand_id
1 'polypeptide(L)'
;MYKRIAISFLVSLLGLTLLLTPLQAERSETIYYEDQVAVLMYHHIHETDKSSSTITSALFQNQLTTLLSKGYHFISLDEFKMYMAGATVPSNAVLVTFDDGYQSFYTGAYPILKSLRIPAVNFVITTDLANPLASYIPSMSKEQISEMTHATNFIDIGCHTDNLHHKNPDGEAALVGKLDGENDEAYKQRVAADAEACVGKLAPLTEKPLDAMAYPYGIVSPEATEQVKKAGIRFAFTISPEMATRSADHMLIPRINAGSPNITPELLLRSIQRRTEAQRDGAPLRVDAAAAAAQLGGSAVAEGGELRLRLGQQAFTLGVNAKTATRGDGARVRLREPVLREHGLVTIALDDLQALSGQPLVYTPATGKVAVRVAPSVK
;
A
#
# COMPACT_ATOMS: atom_id res chain seq x y z
N MET A 1 44.76 37.88 39.98
CA MET A 1 44.94 37.40 38.59
C MET A 1 44.08 36.18 38.28
N TYR A 2 44.04 35.15 39.14
CA TYR A 2 43.31 33.90 38.89
C TYR A 2 41.79 33.99 38.68
N LYS A 3 41.08 34.90 39.37
CA LYS A 3 39.61 35.05 39.20
C LYS A 3 39.17 35.58 37.83
N ARG A 4 39.99 36.40 37.16
CA ARG A 4 39.66 36.94 35.82
C ARG A 4 39.88 35.91 34.72
N ILE A 5 40.88 35.05 34.86
CA ILE A 5 41.18 33.96 33.92
C ILE A 5 40.10 32.87 33.98
N ALA A 6 39.62 32.53 35.18
CA ALA A 6 38.55 31.55 35.36
C ALA A 6 37.21 32.00 34.74
N ILE A 7 36.88 33.29 34.83
CA ILE A 7 35.65 33.84 34.22
C ILE A 7 35.77 33.87 32.69
N SER A 8 36.93 34.24 32.14
CA SER A 8 37.15 34.18 30.68
C SER A 8 37.08 32.75 30.13
N PHE A 9 37.59 31.76 30.86
CA PHE A 9 37.44 30.34 30.47
C PHE A 9 36.00 29.85 30.54
N LEU A 10 35.23 30.27 31.55
CA LEU A 10 33.82 29.87 31.69
C LEU A 10 32.94 30.49 30.59
N VAL A 11 33.19 31.76 30.23
CA VAL A 11 32.46 32.46 29.17
C VAL A 11 32.84 31.93 27.78
N SER A 12 34.11 31.56 27.55
CA SER A 12 34.51 30.89 26.30
C SER A 12 33.95 29.48 26.20
N LEU A 13 33.85 28.72 27.30
CA LEU A 13 33.26 27.39 27.31
C LEU A 13 31.74 27.45 27.06
N LEU A 14 31.04 28.42 27.67
CA LEU A 14 29.62 28.66 27.41
C LEU A 14 29.38 29.08 25.95
N GLY A 15 30.22 29.97 25.42
CA GLY A 15 30.16 30.40 24.02
C GLY A 15 30.45 29.26 23.03
N LEU A 16 31.36 28.34 23.38
CA LEU A 16 31.67 27.17 22.57
C LEU A 16 30.56 26.10 22.63
N THR A 17 29.88 25.93 23.77
CA THR A 17 28.70 25.05 23.88
C THR A 17 27.48 25.62 23.15
N LEU A 18 27.32 26.95 23.10
CA LEU A 18 26.27 27.63 22.32
C LEU A 18 26.53 27.62 20.80
N LEU A 19 27.78 27.44 20.38
CA LEU A 19 28.17 27.23 18.97
C LEU A 19 28.10 25.75 18.53
N LEU A 20 27.85 24.84 19.48
CA LEU A 20 27.74 23.38 19.26
C LEU A 20 26.31 22.86 19.40
N THR A 21 25.29 23.73 19.53
CA THR A 21 23.94 23.30 19.14
C THR A 21 24.02 23.04 17.65
N PRO A 22 23.82 21.80 17.16
CA PRO A 22 23.64 21.64 15.74
C PRO A 22 22.47 22.56 15.39
N LEU A 23 22.67 23.44 14.42
CA LEU A 23 21.58 23.96 13.62
C LEU A 23 20.98 22.75 12.86
N GLN A 24 20.41 21.79 13.59
CA GLN A 24 19.27 21.04 13.12
C GLN A 24 18.16 22.09 13.09
N ALA A 25 18.17 22.90 12.03
CA ALA A 25 16.90 23.25 11.44
C ALA A 25 16.18 21.90 11.29
N GLU A 26 15.24 21.62 12.19
CA GLU A 26 14.19 20.65 11.89
C GLU A 26 13.66 21.12 10.53
N ARG A 27 14.12 20.49 9.45
CA ARG A 27 13.33 20.49 8.24
C ARG A 27 12.04 19.87 8.71
N SER A 28 11.02 20.71 8.90
CA SER A 28 9.65 20.25 9.08
C SER A 28 9.37 19.37 7.86
N GLU A 29 9.52 18.05 8.03
CA GLU A 29 9.23 17.09 6.99
C GLU A 29 7.74 17.26 6.69
N THR A 30 7.40 17.42 5.41
CA THR A 30 6.01 17.54 5.03
C THR A 30 5.39 16.15 5.20
N ILE A 31 4.51 16.00 6.18
CA ILE A 31 3.71 14.79 6.34
C ILE A 31 2.61 14.83 5.28
N TYR A 32 2.70 13.91 4.31
CA TYR A 32 1.68 13.72 3.28
C TYR A 32 0.65 12.67 3.72
N TYR A 33 1.10 11.65 4.45
CA TYR A 33 0.25 10.63 5.07
C TYR A 33 0.95 9.98 6.24
N GLU A 34 0.16 9.40 7.12
CA GLU A 34 0.60 8.53 8.21
C GLU A 34 -0.14 7.21 8.09
N ASP A 35 0.25 6.18 8.85
CA ASP A 35 -0.49 4.92 9.04
C ASP A 35 -1.10 4.28 7.76
N GLN A 36 -0.32 4.32 6.69
CA GLN A 36 -0.52 3.64 5.40
C GLN A 36 0.82 3.62 4.66
N VAL A 37 0.97 2.68 3.75
CA VAL A 37 2.21 2.45 3.03
C VAL A 37 1.97 2.56 1.53
N ALA A 38 2.78 3.37 0.85
CA ALA A 38 2.85 3.34 -0.60
C ALA A 38 3.72 2.15 -1.03
N VAL A 39 3.11 1.10 -1.57
CA VAL A 39 3.86 -0.04 -2.12
C VAL A 39 4.13 0.23 -3.59
N LEU A 40 5.39 0.42 -3.97
CA LEU A 40 5.80 0.75 -5.34
C LEU A 40 6.16 -0.51 -6.10
N MET A 41 5.70 -0.61 -7.34
CA MET A 41 5.96 -1.76 -8.22
C MET A 41 6.85 -1.36 -9.41
N TYR A 42 7.93 -2.12 -9.57
CA TYR A 42 8.92 -2.03 -10.66
C TYR A 42 9.10 -3.40 -11.32
N HIS A 43 9.70 -3.45 -12.52
CA HIS A 43 10.00 -4.72 -13.20
C HIS A 43 11.44 -4.69 -13.76
N HIS A 44 11.63 -4.10 -14.94
CA HIS A 44 12.91 -4.15 -15.65
C HIS A 44 13.69 -2.82 -15.55
N ILE A 45 15.00 -2.92 -15.30
CA ILE A 45 15.92 -1.78 -15.31
C ILE A 45 16.87 -1.93 -16.50
N HIS A 46 16.69 -1.10 -17.52
CA HIS A 46 17.49 -1.20 -18.73
C HIS A 46 17.59 0.14 -19.45
N GLU A 47 18.75 0.43 -20.04
CA GLU A 47 19.04 1.74 -20.62
C GLU A 47 18.37 1.94 -22.00
N THR A 48 18.36 0.88 -22.83
CA THR A 48 17.91 0.97 -24.23
C THR A 48 16.59 0.26 -24.53
N ASP A 49 16.26 -0.85 -23.86
CA ASP A 49 15.00 -1.56 -24.03
C ASP A 49 13.78 -0.64 -23.81
N LYS A 50 12.74 -0.83 -24.64
CA LYS A 50 11.56 0.02 -24.71
C LYS A 50 10.31 -0.84 -24.46
N SER A 51 9.85 -0.84 -23.22
CA SER A 51 8.60 -1.43 -22.79
C SER A 51 7.90 -0.50 -21.79
N SER A 52 6.58 -0.68 -21.61
CA SER A 52 5.80 0.08 -20.62
C SER A 52 6.19 -0.22 -19.18
N SER A 53 6.99 -1.27 -18.94
CA SER A 53 7.48 -1.71 -17.62
C SER A 53 9.01 -1.66 -17.48
N THR A 54 9.71 -0.97 -18.39
CA THR A 54 11.17 -0.81 -18.36
C THR A 54 11.53 0.65 -18.08
N ILE A 55 12.39 0.88 -17.06
CA ILE A 55 12.96 2.20 -16.77
C ILE A 55 14.49 2.15 -16.76
N THR A 56 15.13 3.31 -16.92
CA THR A 56 16.60 3.40 -16.79
C THR A 56 17.03 3.42 -15.32
N SER A 57 18.28 3.06 -15.07
CA SER A 57 18.88 3.14 -13.72
C SER A 57 18.83 4.57 -13.18
N ALA A 58 19.06 5.55 -14.06
CA ALA A 58 19.00 6.97 -13.73
C ALA A 58 17.59 7.43 -13.33
N LEU A 59 16.54 6.99 -14.05
CA LEU A 59 15.16 7.33 -13.69
C LEU A 59 14.79 6.71 -12.34
N PHE A 60 15.15 5.44 -12.12
CA PHE A 60 14.93 4.76 -10.85
C PHE A 60 15.60 5.49 -9.68
N GLN A 61 16.89 5.81 -9.82
CA GLN A 61 17.63 6.57 -8.80
C GLN A 61 17.00 7.94 -8.54
N ASN A 62 16.58 8.66 -9.57
CA ASN A 62 15.95 9.97 -9.44
C ASN A 62 14.60 9.89 -8.71
N GLN A 63 13.81 8.85 -8.95
CA GLN A 63 12.56 8.63 -8.22
C GLN A 63 12.82 8.41 -6.72
N LEU A 64 13.75 7.51 -6.36
CA LEU A 64 14.06 7.20 -4.96
C LEU A 64 14.66 8.40 -4.21
N THR A 65 15.64 9.07 -4.82
CA THR A 65 16.28 10.25 -4.21
C THR A 65 15.31 11.43 -4.08
N THR A 66 14.36 11.58 -5.01
CA THR A 66 13.28 12.57 -4.89
C THR A 66 12.39 12.26 -3.68
N LEU A 67 11.95 11.01 -3.51
CA LEU A 67 11.16 10.59 -2.35
C LEU A 67 11.91 10.84 -1.04
N LEU A 68 13.18 10.43 -0.94
CA LEU A 68 14.04 10.75 0.22
C LEU A 68 14.08 12.26 0.50
N SER A 69 14.30 13.07 -0.54
CA SER A 69 14.39 14.54 -0.39
C SER A 69 13.08 15.19 0.08
N LYS A 70 11.95 14.49 -0.06
CA LYS A 70 10.61 14.91 0.35
C LYS A 70 10.16 14.33 1.69
N GLY A 71 11.04 13.62 2.41
CA GLY A 71 10.72 13.06 3.73
C GLY A 71 9.88 11.78 3.66
N TYR A 72 10.04 10.99 2.59
CA TYR A 72 9.49 9.63 2.54
C TYR A 72 10.44 8.65 3.21
N HIS A 73 9.86 7.68 3.92
CA HIS A 73 10.59 6.71 4.73
C HIS A 73 10.44 5.32 4.13
N PHE A 74 11.54 4.74 3.64
CA PHE A 74 11.52 3.41 3.05
C PHE A 74 11.56 2.34 4.13
N ILE A 75 10.62 1.40 4.07
CA ILE A 75 10.49 0.30 5.04
C ILE A 75 10.77 -1.05 4.38
N SER A 76 11.27 -1.97 5.19
CA SER A 76 11.48 -3.39 4.83
C SER A 76 10.16 -4.15 4.73
N LEU A 77 10.22 -5.34 4.13
CA LEU A 77 9.06 -6.24 4.10
C LEU A 77 8.64 -6.66 5.51
N ASP A 78 9.60 -6.87 6.42
CA ASP A 78 9.29 -7.25 7.80
C ASP A 78 8.57 -6.13 8.55
N GLU A 79 9.02 -4.88 8.41
CA GLU A 79 8.31 -3.70 8.95
C GLU A 79 6.91 -3.58 8.35
N PHE A 80 6.76 -3.82 7.05
CA PHE A 80 5.45 -3.85 6.40
C PHE A 80 4.55 -4.95 6.96
N LYS A 81 5.07 -6.18 7.16
CA LYS A 81 4.31 -7.30 7.76
C LYS A 81 3.90 -6.98 9.20
N MET A 82 4.79 -6.38 9.98
CA MET A 82 4.48 -5.92 11.35
C MET A 82 3.39 -4.85 11.34
N TYR A 83 3.43 -3.92 10.39
CA TYR A 83 2.39 -2.92 10.19
C TYR A 83 1.02 -3.54 9.90
N MET A 84 0.97 -4.50 8.97
CA MET A 84 -0.23 -5.26 8.66
C MET A 84 -0.74 -6.07 9.86
N ALA A 85 0.12 -6.37 10.83
CA ALA A 85 -0.20 -7.02 12.10
C ALA A 85 -0.51 -6.05 13.27
N GLY A 86 -0.50 -4.73 13.04
CA GLY A 86 -0.90 -3.72 14.04
C GLY A 86 0.23 -2.82 14.55
N ALA A 87 1.48 -2.99 14.13
CA ALA A 87 2.58 -2.08 14.48
C ALA A 87 2.48 -0.74 13.73
N THR A 88 3.10 0.32 14.25
CA THR A 88 3.17 1.62 13.57
C THR A 88 4.19 1.62 12.43
N VAL A 89 3.96 2.47 11.43
CA VAL A 89 4.95 2.83 10.39
C VAL A 89 5.33 4.30 10.52
N PRO A 90 6.52 4.72 10.04
CA PRO A 90 6.83 6.14 9.91
C PRO A 90 5.81 6.83 8.99
N SER A 91 5.62 8.14 9.18
CA SER A 91 4.89 8.97 8.23
C SER A 91 5.53 8.82 6.84
N ASN A 92 4.74 8.97 5.77
CA ASN A 92 5.20 8.83 4.39
C ASN A 92 5.91 7.49 4.08
N ALA A 93 5.50 6.39 4.70
CA ALA A 93 6.10 5.07 4.53
C ALA A 93 5.97 4.50 3.11
N VAL A 94 7.08 3.97 2.58
CA VAL A 94 7.17 3.38 1.23
C VAL A 94 7.80 2.00 1.28
N LEU A 95 7.18 1.03 0.61
CA LEU A 95 7.79 -0.28 0.35
C LEU A 95 8.13 -0.37 -1.14
N VAL A 96 9.37 -0.71 -1.48
CA VAL A 96 9.81 -0.91 -2.88
C VAL A 96 9.71 -2.38 -3.24
N THR A 97 8.99 -2.68 -4.32
CA THR A 97 8.83 -4.04 -4.86
C THR A 97 9.23 -4.11 -6.33
N PHE A 98 9.81 -5.25 -6.71
CA PHE A 98 10.17 -5.59 -8.07
C PHE A 98 9.57 -6.94 -8.43
N ASP A 99 9.04 -7.07 -9.64
CA ASP A 99 8.49 -8.32 -10.15
C ASP A 99 9.46 -9.02 -11.12
N ASP A 100 9.08 -10.23 -11.53
CA ASP A 100 9.70 -11.11 -12.54
C ASP A 100 11.04 -11.75 -12.21
N GLY A 101 11.85 -11.19 -11.31
CA GLY A 101 13.16 -11.76 -10.97
C GLY A 101 14.25 -11.51 -12.02
N TYR A 102 14.11 -10.47 -12.83
CA TYR A 102 15.08 -10.12 -13.87
C TYR A 102 16.48 -9.82 -13.32
N GLN A 103 17.51 -10.23 -14.07
CA GLN A 103 18.92 -9.95 -13.77
C GLN A 103 19.21 -8.46 -13.61
N SER A 104 18.45 -7.60 -14.30
CA SER A 104 18.52 -6.15 -14.17
C SER A 104 18.28 -5.64 -12.75
N PHE A 105 17.56 -6.39 -11.91
CA PHE A 105 17.44 -6.02 -10.50
C PHE A 105 18.82 -6.09 -9.82
N TYR A 106 19.56 -7.18 -10.01
CA TYR A 106 20.92 -7.33 -9.46
C TYR A 106 21.92 -6.33 -10.05
N THR A 107 21.90 -6.12 -11.37
CA THR A 107 22.91 -5.28 -12.04
C THR A 107 22.59 -3.79 -12.03
N GLY A 108 21.30 -3.41 -12.06
CA GLY A 108 20.84 -2.03 -12.16
C GLY A 108 20.26 -1.47 -10.85
N ALA A 109 19.28 -2.16 -10.26
CA ALA A 109 18.56 -1.64 -9.08
C ALA A 109 19.34 -1.81 -7.77
N TYR A 110 19.89 -3.00 -7.53
CA TYR A 110 20.53 -3.38 -6.27
C TYR A 110 21.71 -2.48 -5.89
N PRO A 111 22.63 -2.06 -6.80
CA PRO A 111 23.70 -1.14 -6.44
C PRO A 111 23.18 0.22 -5.96
N ILE A 112 22.09 0.72 -6.56
CA ILE A 112 21.43 1.97 -6.15
C ILE A 112 20.80 1.79 -4.77
N LEU A 113 19.98 0.75 -4.59
CA LEU A 113 19.33 0.42 -3.32
C LEU A 113 20.36 0.27 -2.19
N LYS A 114 21.47 -0.42 -2.44
CA LYS A 114 22.57 -0.60 -1.50
C LYS A 114 23.25 0.72 -1.13
N SER A 115 23.50 1.58 -2.13
CA SER A 115 24.11 2.90 -1.90
C SER A 115 23.22 3.83 -1.06
N LEU A 116 21.90 3.75 -1.26
CA LEU A 116 20.90 4.56 -0.57
C LEU A 116 20.40 3.91 0.73
N ARG A 117 20.78 2.65 0.99
CA ARG A 117 20.26 1.80 2.09
C ARG A 117 18.73 1.71 2.09
N ILE A 118 18.14 1.57 0.90
CA ILE A 118 16.69 1.44 0.72
C ILE A 118 16.33 -0.06 0.72
N PRO A 119 15.46 -0.51 1.63
CA PRO A 119 14.93 -1.86 1.58
C PRO A 119 14.06 -2.10 0.35
N ALA A 120 14.09 -3.32 -0.17
CA ALA A 120 13.24 -3.73 -1.29
C ALA A 120 12.92 -5.22 -1.27
N VAL A 121 11.89 -5.60 -2.01
CA VAL A 121 11.48 -6.99 -2.22
C VAL A 121 11.53 -7.30 -3.71
N ASN A 122 12.09 -8.45 -4.08
CA ASN A 122 12.02 -8.95 -5.45
C ASN A 122 11.18 -10.25 -5.52
N PHE A 123 10.07 -10.21 -6.24
CA PHE A 123 9.20 -11.35 -6.49
C PHE A 123 9.69 -12.10 -7.74
N VAL A 124 10.15 -13.33 -7.55
CA VAL A 124 10.91 -14.09 -8.56
C VAL A 124 10.03 -15.16 -9.20
N ILE A 125 10.02 -15.23 -10.53
CA ILE A 125 9.51 -16.37 -11.29
C ILE A 125 10.57 -17.46 -11.26
N THR A 126 10.22 -18.68 -10.83
CA THR A 126 11.25 -19.68 -10.49
C THR A 126 11.53 -20.73 -11.57
N THR A 127 10.76 -20.75 -12.67
CA THR A 127 10.96 -21.65 -13.83
C THR A 127 12.39 -21.53 -14.39
N ASP A 128 12.92 -20.31 -14.48
CA ASP A 128 14.20 -20.03 -15.14
C ASP A 128 15.42 -20.15 -14.22
N LEU A 129 15.25 -20.44 -12.92
CA LEU A 129 16.38 -20.50 -11.98
C LEU A 129 17.44 -21.56 -12.34
N ALA A 130 17.06 -22.58 -13.12
CA ALA A 130 17.99 -23.59 -13.61
C ALA A 130 18.76 -23.13 -14.86
N ASN A 131 18.21 -22.22 -15.65
CA ASN A 131 18.86 -21.64 -16.83
C ASN A 131 18.46 -20.16 -16.98
N PRO A 132 19.04 -19.25 -16.17
CA PRO A 132 18.59 -17.87 -16.08
C PRO A 132 18.75 -17.06 -17.38
N LEU A 133 19.54 -17.56 -18.33
CA LEU A 133 19.79 -16.93 -19.63
C LEU A 133 18.91 -17.50 -20.75
N ALA A 134 17.95 -18.40 -20.44
CA ALA A 134 17.08 -19.02 -21.43
C ALA A 134 16.06 -18.04 -22.02
N SER A 135 15.58 -17.10 -21.20
CA SER A 135 14.59 -16.10 -21.57
C SER A 135 15.23 -14.87 -22.23
N TYR A 136 14.45 -14.18 -23.08
CA TYR A 136 14.92 -12.97 -23.77
C TYR A 136 15.40 -11.89 -22.80
N ILE A 137 14.65 -11.68 -21.72
CA ILE A 137 15.10 -10.89 -20.57
C ILE A 137 15.71 -11.89 -19.58
N PRO A 138 17.03 -11.81 -19.31
CA PRO A 138 17.67 -12.73 -18.37
C PRO A 138 17.10 -12.59 -16.97
N SER A 139 16.94 -13.74 -16.30
CA SER A 139 16.60 -13.85 -14.88
C SER A 139 17.86 -13.81 -14.02
N MET A 140 17.71 -13.47 -12.75
CA MET A 140 18.82 -13.60 -11.80
C MET A 140 19.22 -15.06 -11.60
N SER A 141 20.51 -15.31 -11.40
CA SER A 141 20.98 -16.62 -10.95
C SER A 141 20.73 -16.83 -9.46
N LYS A 142 20.78 -18.09 -9.01
CA LYS A 142 20.66 -18.43 -7.59
C LYS A 142 21.77 -17.77 -6.75
N GLU A 143 22.96 -17.67 -7.32
CA GLU A 143 24.11 -17.02 -6.69
C GLU A 143 23.88 -15.52 -6.54
N GLN A 144 23.32 -14.85 -7.56
CA GLN A 144 22.97 -13.43 -7.50
C GLN A 144 21.90 -13.17 -6.44
N ILE A 145 20.85 -14.01 -6.40
CA ILE A 145 19.78 -13.92 -5.39
C ILE A 145 20.38 -14.10 -3.99
N SER A 146 21.12 -15.20 -3.78
CA SER A 146 21.75 -15.52 -2.50
C SER A 146 22.73 -14.44 -2.04
N GLU A 147 23.53 -13.89 -2.95
CA GLU A 147 24.44 -12.79 -2.63
C GLU A 147 23.66 -11.58 -2.09
N MET A 148 22.60 -11.13 -2.75
CA MET A 148 21.87 -9.93 -2.33
C MET A 148 21.15 -10.11 -1.00
N THR A 149 20.54 -11.27 -0.78
CA THR A 149 19.78 -11.60 0.43
C THR A 149 20.68 -11.82 1.65
N HIS A 150 21.95 -12.21 1.47
CA HIS A 150 22.90 -12.42 2.58
C HIS A 150 23.88 -11.25 2.76
N ALA A 151 24.25 -10.55 1.69
CA ALA A 151 25.16 -9.40 1.77
C ALA A 151 24.49 -8.14 2.34
N THR A 152 23.15 -8.11 2.35
CA THR A 152 22.35 -7.05 2.96
C THR A 152 21.25 -7.67 3.80
N ASN A 153 20.82 -6.98 4.85
CA ASN A 153 19.67 -7.38 5.66
C ASN A 153 18.35 -6.73 5.20
N PHE A 154 18.35 -6.04 4.06
CA PHE A 154 17.24 -5.21 3.59
C PHE A 154 16.77 -5.54 2.16
N ILE A 155 17.36 -6.53 1.48
CA ILE A 155 16.83 -7.06 0.22
C ILE A 155 16.18 -8.41 0.51
N ASP A 156 14.86 -8.44 0.36
CA ASP A 156 14.05 -9.65 0.53
C ASP A 156 13.62 -10.20 -0.82
N ILE A 157 13.23 -11.48 -0.83
CA ILE A 157 12.66 -12.13 -2.00
C ILE A 157 11.28 -12.70 -1.67
N GLY A 158 10.45 -12.84 -2.70
CA GLY A 158 9.17 -13.50 -2.61
C GLY A 158 8.86 -14.27 -3.89
N CYS A 159 7.73 -14.98 -3.89
CA CYS A 159 7.31 -15.80 -5.02
C CYS A 159 6.60 -14.95 -6.10
N HIS A 160 6.85 -15.24 -7.38
CA HIS A 160 6.04 -14.74 -8.50
C HIS A 160 5.55 -15.90 -9.39
N THR A 161 5.14 -17.00 -8.76
CA THR A 161 4.85 -18.33 -9.33
C THR A 161 6.10 -19.09 -9.78
N ASP A 162 5.97 -20.41 -9.94
CA ASP A 162 7.02 -21.20 -10.60
C ASP A 162 6.93 -21.01 -12.11
N ASN A 163 5.81 -21.40 -12.68
CA ASN A 163 5.57 -21.43 -14.11
C ASN A 163 4.18 -20.91 -14.51
N LEU A 164 3.45 -20.21 -13.64
CA LEU A 164 2.10 -19.69 -13.93
C LEU A 164 2.07 -18.20 -14.31
N HIS A 165 3.24 -17.60 -14.60
CA HIS A 165 3.36 -16.26 -15.16
C HIS A 165 3.24 -16.26 -16.70
N HIS A 166 2.12 -16.75 -17.21
CA HIS A 166 1.77 -16.71 -18.63
C HIS A 166 0.25 -16.65 -18.82
N LYS A 167 -0.18 -16.49 -20.07
CA LYS A 167 -1.58 -16.62 -20.47
C LYS A 167 -1.83 -18.01 -21.05
N ASN A 168 -2.93 -18.63 -20.63
CA ASN A 168 -3.46 -19.83 -21.25
C ASN A 168 -3.88 -19.53 -22.71
N PRO A 169 -4.11 -20.56 -23.56
CA PRO A 169 -4.54 -20.35 -24.95
C PRO A 169 -5.83 -19.54 -25.12
N ASP A 170 -6.71 -19.52 -24.12
CA ASP A 170 -7.94 -18.73 -24.08
C ASP A 170 -7.73 -17.26 -23.64
N GLY A 171 -6.50 -16.89 -23.26
CA GLY A 171 -6.13 -15.55 -22.81
C GLY A 171 -6.26 -15.33 -21.30
N GLU A 172 -6.76 -16.30 -20.54
CA GLU A 172 -6.82 -16.20 -19.08
C GLU A 172 -5.41 -16.29 -18.45
N ALA A 173 -5.21 -15.66 -17.29
CA ALA A 173 -3.95 -15.82 -16.56
C ALA A 173 -3.85 -17.26 -16.05
N ALA A 174 -2.72 -17.94 -16.30
CA ALA A 174 -2.57 -19.36 -15.98
C ALA A 174 -2.79 -19.70 -14.50
N LEU A 175 -2.51 -18.76 -13.59
CA LEU A 175 -2.77 -18.91 -12.16
C LEU A 175 -4.26 -19.03 -11.82
N VAL A 176 -5.14 -18.38 -12.59
CA VAL A 176 -6.58 -18.28 -12.30
C VAL A 176 -7.41 -19.12 -13.28
N GLY A 177 -7.04 -19.12 -14.56
CA GLY A 177 -7.76 -19.84 -15.60
C GLY A 177 -7.51 -21.34 -15.55
N LYS A 178 -8.56 -22.10 -15.88
CA LYS A 178 -8.47 -23.57 -16.05
C LYS A 178 -7.94 -23.88 -17.45
N LEU A 179 -7.20 -24.97 -17.56
CA LEU A 179 -6.81 -25.51 -18.86
C LEU A 179 -7.99 -26.25 -19.51
N ASP A 180 -7.95 -26.43 -20.83
CA ASP A 180 -8.99 -27.18 -21.55
C ASP A 180 -9.07 -28.62 -21.03
N GLY A 181 -10.28 -29.06 -20.67
CA GLY A 181 -10.53 -30.36 -20.04
C GLY A 181 -10.08 -30.49 -18.58
N GLU A 182 -9.53 -29.43 -17.96
CA GLU A 182 -9.11 -29.45 -16.57
C GLU A 182 -10.31 -29.33 -15.62
N ASN A 183 -10.46 -30.32 -14.72
CA ASN A 183 -11.46 -30.26 -13.67
C ASN A 183 -10.98 -29.44 -12.46
N ASP A 184 -11.90 -29.11 -11.55
CA ASP A 184 -11.64 -28.27 -10.38
C ASP A 184 -10.52 -28.78 -9.48
N GLU A 185 -10.40 -30.10 -9.33
CA GLU A 185 -9.39 -30.70 -8.46
C GLU A 185 -8.00 -30.65 -9.11
N ALA A 186 -7.91 -30.96 -10.41
CA ALA A 186 -6.68 -30.83 -11.17
C ALA A 186 -6.18 -29.37 -11.19
N TYR A 187 -7.10 -28.40 -11.37
CA TYR A 187 -6.80 -26.98 -11.27
C TYR A 187 -6.18 -26.62 -9.91
N LYS A 188 -6.83 -27.02 -8.81
CA LYS A 188 -6.33 -26.76 -7.45
C LYS A 188 -4.97 -27.38 -7.22
N GLN A 189 -4.77 -28.62 -7.65
CA GLN A 189 -3.49 -29.32 -7.53
C GLN A 189 -2.38 -28.62 -8.33
N ARG A 190 -2.67 -28.17 -9.56
CA ARG A 190 -1.71 -27.42 -10.38
C ARG A 190 -1.29 -26.11 -9.72
N VAL A 191 -2.24 -25.33 -9.20
CA VAL A 191 -1.94 -24.06 -8.53
C VAL A 191 -1.17 -24.28 -7.22
N ALA A 192 -1.57 -25.28 -6.41
CA ALA A 192 -0.88 -25.61 -5.18
C ALA A 192 0.56 -26.08 -5.45
N ALA A 193 0.75 -26.99 -6.40
CA ALA A 193 2.06 -27.50 -6.77
C ALA A 193 3.00 -26.41 -7.31
N ASP A 194 2.47 -25.48 -8.10
CA ASP A 194 3.24 -24.32 -8.58
C ASP A 194 3.71 -23.41 -7.43
N ALA A 195 2.79 -23.08 -6.52
CA ALA A 195 3.11 -22.25 -5.37
C ALA A 195 4.13 -22.95 -4.43
N GLU A 196 3.97 -24.24 -4.17
CA GLU A 196 4.91 -25.05 -3.39
C GLU A 196 6.28 -25.15 -4.06
N ALA A 197 6.33 -25.34 -5.38
CA ALA A 197 7.57 -25.39 -6.13
C ALA A 197 8.31 -24.05 -6.06
N CYS A 198 7.59 -22.94 -6.25
CA CYS A 198 8.13 -21.60 -6.12
C CYS A 198 8.73 -21.35 -4.74
N VAL A 199 7.97 -21.70 -3.69
CA VAL A 199 8.43 -21.54 -2.30
C VAL A 199 9.65 -22.41 -2.01
N GLY A 200 9.60 -23.68 -2.40
CA GLY A 200 10.68 -24.64 -2.19
C GLY A 200 11.97 -24.30 -2.92
N LYS A 201 11.90 -23.69 -4.12
CA LYS A 201 13.08 -23.28 -4.89
C LYS A 201 13.76 -22.03 -4.33
N LEU A 202 13.00 -21.11 -3.72
CA LEU A 202 13.53 -19.84 -3.19
C LEU A 202 13.93 -19.92 -1.72
N ALA A 203 13.26 -20.75 -0.90
CA ALA A 203 13.55 -20.87 0.53
C ALA A 203 15.04 -21.14 0.87
N PRO A 204 15.80 -21.94 0.10
CA PRO A 204 17.23 -22.15 0.37
C PRO A 204 18.13 -20.95 0.05
N LEU A 205 17.60 -19.90 -0.60
CA LEU A 205 18.36 -18.73 -1.07
C LEU A 205 18.23 -17.52 -0.13
N THR A 206 17.52 -17.66 0.99
CA THR A 206 17.31 -16.60 1.98
C THR A 206 17.17 -17.19 3.38
N GLU A 207 17.60 -16.45 4.40
CA GLU A 207 17.38 -16.84 5.81
C GLU A 207 15.98 -16.42 6.31
N LYS A 208 15.29 -15.53 5.59
CA LYS A 208 13.99 -15.01 5.99
C LYS A 208 12.84 -15.93 5.54
N PRO A 209 11.70 -15.93 6.25
CA PRO A 209 10.52 -16.67 5.83
C PRO A 209 10.05 -16.24 4.43
N LEU A 210 9.86 -17.22 3.56
CA LEU A 210 9.33 -17.00 2.22
C LEU A 210 7.80 -17.16 2.22
N ASP A 211 7.11 -16.15 2.75
CA ASP A 211 5.65 -16.13 2.93
C ASP A 211 4.98 -14.95 2.18
N ALA A 212 5.69 -14.35 1.22
CA ALA A 212 5.20 -13.25 0.39
C ALA A 212 5.21 -13.61 -1.10
N MET A 213 4.21 -13.14 -1.85
CA MET A 213 4.17 -13.27 -3.31
C MET A 213 3.58 -12.05 -4.02
N ALA A 214 3.91 -11.85 -5.29
CA ALA A 214 3.11 -11.00 -6.17
C ALA A 214 2.28 -11.88 -7.12
N TYR A 215 1.03 -11.51 -7.37
CA TYR A 215 0.21 -12.20 -8.37
C TYR A 215 0.62 -11.78 -9.79
N PRO A 216 0.84 -12.74 -10.72
CA PRO A 216 1.02 -12.44 -12.14
C PRO A 216 -0.09 -11.54 -12.66
N TYR A 217 0.30 -10.42 -13.27
CA TYR A 217 -0.63 -9.40 -13.80
C TYR A 217 -1.58 -8.79 -12.74
N GLY A 218 -1.37 -9.06 -11.45
CA GLY A 218 -2.29 -8.74 -10.36
C GLY A 218 -3.66 -9.42 -10.44
N ILE A 219 -3.80 -10.48 -11.23
CA ILE A 219 -5.07 -11.20 -11.43
C ILE A 219 -5.20 -12.29 -10.37
N VAL A 220 -6.36 -12.34 -9.71
CA VAL A 220 -6.63 -13.22 -8.57
C VAL A 220 -8.01 -13.89 -8.71
N SER A 221 -8.16 -15.05 -8.08
CA SER A 221 -9.46 -15.67 -7.78
C SER A 221 -9.47 -16.20 -6.34
N PRO A 222 -10.65 -16.37 -5.71
CA PRO A 222 -10.75 -17.01 -4.39
C PRO A 222 -10.08 -18.38 -4.35
N GLU A 223 -10.27 -19.20 -5.38
CA GLU A 223 -9.75 -20.56 -5.47
C GLU A 223 -8.22 -20.59 -5.57
N ALA A 224 -7.64 -19.75 -6.43
CA ALA A 224 -6.18 -19.62 -6.55
C ALA A 224 -5.58 -19.10 -5.24
N THR A 225 -6.22 -18.09 -4.63
CA THR A 225 -5.78 -17.50 -3.37
C THR A 225 -5.78 -18.53 -2.24
N GLU A 226 -6.77 -19.42 -2.20
CA GLU A 226 -6.80 -20.50 -1.21
C GLU A 226 -5.64 -21.50 -1.41
N GLN A 227 -5.32 -21.88 -2.65
CA GLN A 227 -4.23 -22.82 -2.90
C GLN A 227 -2.85 -22.21 -2.60
N VAL A 228 -2.66 -20.95 -2.97
CA VAL A 228 -1.48 -20.16 -2.62
C VAL A 228 -1.28 -20.09 -1.09
N LYS A 229 -2.35 -19.87 -0.31
CA LYS A 229 -2.27 -19.87 1.17
C LYS A 229 -1.77 -21.21 1.71
N LYS A 230 -2.22 -22.33 1.13
CA LYS A 230 -1.80 -23.68 1.55
C LYS A 230 -0.31 -23.92 1.36
N ALA A 231 0.31 -23.28 0.36
CA ALA A 231 1.75 -23.31 0.14
C ALA A 231 2.56 -22.45 1.14
N GLY A 232 1.91 -21.81 2.11
CA GLY A 232 2.56 -21.02 3.17
C GLY A 232 2.67 -19.53 2.90
N ILE A 233 2.15 -19.04 1.77
CA ILE A 233 2.06 -17.61 1.48
C ILE A 233 1.00 -16.95 2.38
N ARG A 234 1.38 -15.84 3.01
CA ARG A 234 0.53 -15.07 3.93
C ARG A 234 0.31 -13.64 3.47
N PHE A 235 1.21 -13.11 2.64
CA PHE A 235 1.13 -11.77 2.09
C PHE A 235 1.18 -11.85 0.56
N ALA A 236 0.16 -11.35 -0.13
CA ALA A 236 0.11 -11.39 -1.58
C ALA A 236 -0.26 -10.04 -2.19
N PHE A 237 0.53 -9.62 -3.17
CA PHE A 237 0.49 -8.28 -3.75
C PHE A 237 -0.20 -8.30 -5.11
N THR A 238 -1.09 -7.32 -5.33
CA THR A 238 -1.86 -7.11 -6.56
C THR A 238 -1.34 -5.86 -7.29
N ILE A 239 -2.02 -5.44 -8.36
CA ILE A 239 -1.74 -4.18 -9.05
C ILE A 239 -2.80 -3.11 -8.79
N SER A 240 -3.63 -3.29 -7.74
CA SER A 240 -4.63 -2.28 -7.38
C SER A 240 -3.91 -0.97 -7.03
N PRO A 241 -4.19 0.14 -7.75
CA PRO A 241 -3.42 1.36 -7.62
C PRO A 241 -3.91 2.20 -6.43
N GLU A 242 -3.75 1.68 -5.23
CA GLU A 242 -4.22 2.24 -3.95
C GLU A 242 -3.09 2.23 -2.90
N MET A 243 -3.33 2.83 -1.74
CA MET A 243 -2.44 2.75 -0.59
C MET A 243 -2.67 1.44 0.19
N ALA A 244 -1.62 0.86 0.73
CA ALA A 244 -1.77 -0.27 1.66
C ALA A 244 -2.11 0.26 3.06
N THR A 245 -3.38 0.13 3.44
CA THR A 245 -3.89 0.46 4.78
C THR A 245 -3.94 -0.79 5.67
N ARG A 246 -4.06 -0.62 6.98
CA ARG A 246 -4.21 -1.75 7.93
C ARG A 246 -5.38 -2.67 7.63
N SER A 247 -6.42 -2.13 7.00
CA SER A 247 -7.61 -2.88 6.61
C SER A 247 -7.47 -3.63 5.31
N ALA A 248 -6.37 -3.47 4.57
CA ALA A 248 -6.14 -4.23 3.35
C ALA A 248 -6.05 -5.73 3.69
N ASP A 249 -6.70 -6.57 2.88
CA ASP A 249 -6.55 -8.01 2.98
C ASP A 249 -5.08 -8.36 2.73
N HIS A 250 -4.49 -9.17 3.60
CA HIS A 250 -3.08 -9.58 3.49
C HIS A 250 -2.81 -10.30 2.17
N MET A 251 -3.84 -10.90 1.56
CA MET A 251 -3.73 -11.53 0.24
C MET A 251 -4.12 -10.64 -0.93
N LEU A 252 -4.47 -9.37 -0.71
CA LEU A 252 -4.85 -8.44 -1.78
C LEU A 252 -4.16 -7.09 -1.59
N ILE A 253 -2.87 -7.11 -1.26
CA ILE A 253 -2.11 -5.89 -0.97
C ILE A 253 -2.01 -5.02 -2.23
N PRO A 254 -2.45 -3.76 -2.21
CA PRO A 254 -2.41 -2.87 -3.37
C PRO A 254 -0.98 -2.40 -3.67
N ARG A 255 -0.71 -2.07 -4.94
CA ARG A 255 0.57 -1.52 -5.39
C ARG A 255 0.38 -0.41 -6.42
N ILE A 256 1.22 0.60 -6.30
CA ILE A 256 1.31 1.74 -7.21
C ILE A 256 2.38 1.44 -8.24
N ASN A 257 2.02 1.39 -9.52
CA ASN A 257 3.00 1.27 -10.60
C ASN A 257 3.93 2.49 -10.60
N ALA A 258 5.23 2.25 -10.47
CA ALA A 258 6.29 3.25 -10.55
C ALA A 258 7.31 2.95 -11.67
N GLY A 259 7.31 1.72 -12.19
CA GLY A 259 8.24 1.20 -13.20
C GLY A 259 7.85 1.47 -14.65
N SER A 260 7.07 2.51 -14.94
CA SER A 260 6.79 2.93 -16.31
C SER A 260 7.70 4.07 -16.74
N PRO A 261 8.26 4.08 -17.98
CA PRO A 261 9.21 5.09 -18.43
C PRO A 261 8.64 6.52 -18.46
N ASN A 262 7.31 6.65 -18.46
CA ASN A 262 6.63 7.95 -18.45
C ASN A 262 6.38 8.49 -17.03
N ILE A 263 6.69 7.72 -15.98
CA ILE A 263 6.50 8.15 -14.59
C ILE A 263 7.77 8.87 -14.13
N THR A 264 7.78 10.19 -14.29
CA THR A 264 8.82 11.05 -13.72
C THR A 264 8.75 11.04 -12.18
N PRO A 265 9.81 11.47 -11.46
CA PRO A 265 9.77 11.60 -10.01
C PRO A 265 8.60 12.43 -9.49
N GLU A 266 8.25 13.53 -10.18
CA GLU A 266 7.11 14.40 -9.82
C GLU A 266 5.77 13.71 -10.07
N LEU A 267 5.66 12.91 -11.15
CA LEU A 267 4.47 12.13 -11.43
C LEU A 267 4.30 10.98 -10.44
N LEU A 268 5.40 10.37 -9.97
CA LEU A 268 5.36 9.37 -8.90
C LEU A 268 4.85 10.00 -7.60
N LEU A 269 5.41 11.15 -7.20
CA LEU A 269 4.96 11.89 -6.02
C LEU A 269 3.45 12.20 -6.08
N ARG A 270 2.99 12.78 -7.20
CA ARG A 270 1.56 13.05 -7.43
C ARG A 270 0.71 11.78 -7.48
N SER A 271 1.27 10.66 -7.92
CA SER A 271 0.55 9.39 -7.97
C SER A 271 0.35 8.82 -6.57
N ILE A 272 1.34 8.91 -5.69
CA ILE A 272 1.20 8.52 -4.28
C ILE A 272 0.19 9.44 -3.59
N GLN A 273 0.39 10.76 -3.66
CA GLN A 273 -0.47 11.73 -2.97
C GLN A 273 -1.95 11.66 -3.39
N ARG A 274 -2.25 11.33 -4.65
CA ARG A 274 -3.63 11.18 -5.12
C ARG A 274 -4.32 9.91 -4.61
N ARG A 275 -3.54 8.95 -4.09
CA ARG A 275 -4.03 7.67 -3.57
C ARG A 275 -4.06 7.65 -2.05
N THR A 276 -3.32 8.56 -1.41
CA THR A 276 -3.38 8.81 0.03
C THR A 276 -4.83 8.87 0.49
N GLU A 277 -5.21 7.92 1.32
CA GLU A 277 -6.48 8.01 2.01
C GLU A 277 -6.37 9.08 3.08
N ALA A 278 -7.40 9.90 3.27
CA ALA A 278 -7.39 10.82 4.39
C ALA A 278 -7.34 9.98 5.68
N GLN A 279 -6.19 10.03 6.37
CA GLN A 279 -6.05 9.57 7.74
C GLN A 279 -7.07 10.33 8.56
N ARG A 280 -8.12 9.65 8.99
CA ARG A 280 -9.03 10.20 9.96
C ARG A 280 -8.34 10.01 11.30
N ASP A 281 -7.53 10.98 11.71
CA ASP A 281 -7.14 11.18 13.11
C ASP A 281 -8.35 10.78 13.95
N GLY A 282 -8.21 9.85 14.90
CA GLY A 282 -9.28 8.99 15.45
C GLY A 282 -10.64 9.59 15.87
N ALA A 283 -10.92 10.87 15.64
CA ALA A 283 -12.25 11.40 15.42
C ALA A 283 -12.82 11.00 14.04
N PRO A 284 -14.04 10.45 13.98
CA PRO A 284 -14.73 10.19 12.71
C PRO A 284 -14.89 11.48 11.90
N LEU A 285 -14.73 11.41 10.58
CA LEU A 285 -15.14 12.51 9.70
C LEU A 285 -16.65 12.72 9.86
N ARG A 286 -17.04 13.88 10.39
CA ARG A 286 -18.44 14.23 10.62
C ARG A 286 -18.94 15.17 9.54
N VAL A 287 -20.18 14.94 9.09
CA VAL A 287 -20.86 15.79 8.11
C VAL A 287 -22.15 16.32 8.70
N ASP A 288 -22.56 17.52 8.28
CA ASP A 288 -23.91 18.02 8.58
C ASP A 288 -24.93 17.06 7.95
N ALA A 289 -25.77 16.46 8.81
CA ALA A 289 -26.72 15.45 8.39
C ALA A 289 -27.76 16.01 7.41
N ALA A 290 -28.16 17.28 7.55
CA ALA A 290 -29.14 17.89 6.65
C ALA A 290 -28.56 18.14 5.26
N ALA A 291 -27.38 18.77 5.20
CA ALA A 291 -26.68 19.03 3.94
C ALA A 291 -26.31 17.72 3.21
N ALA A 292 -25.76 16.75 3.93
CA ALA A 292 -25.36 15.47 3.35
C ALA A 292 -26.58 14.68 2.84
N ALA A 293 -27.68 14.63 3.59
CA ALA A 293 -28.91 13.97 3.13
C ALA A 293 -29.45 14.62 1.85
N ALA A 294 -29.48 15.95 1.78
CA ALA A 294 -29.94 16.67 0.60
C ALA A 294 -29.07 16.37 -0.64
N GLN A 295 -27.75 16.33 -0.48
CA GLN A 295 -26.81 16.00 -1.57
C GLN A 295 -26.95 14.55 -2.06
N LEU A 296 -27.44 13.65 -1.21
CA LEU A 296 -27.76 12.26 -1.55
C LEU A 296 -29.21 12.06 -2.03
N GLY A 297 -29.96 13.14 -2.31
CA GLY A 297 -31.36 13.07 -2.75
C GLY A 297 -32.36 12.73 -1.64
N GLY A 298 -31.93 12.83 -0.39
CA GLY A 298 -32.69 12.60 0.83
C GLY A 298 -33.11 13.89 1.53
N SER A 299 -33.44 13.76 2.82
CA SER A 299 -33.81 14.89 3.68
C SER A 299 -33.46 14.59 5.14
N ALA A 300 -33.07 15.60 5.91
CA ALA A 300 -32.94 15.45 7.36
C ALA A 300 -33.57 16.62 8.12
N VAL A 301 -34.23 16.32 9.23
CA VAL A 301 -34.83 17.31 10.14
C VAL A 301 -34.39 16.99 11.55
N ALA A 302 -33.83 17.97 12.25
CA ALA A 302 -33.43 17.83 13.64
C ALA A 302 -34.37 18.64 14.56
N GLU A 303 -35.15 17.95 15.37
CA GLU A 303 -36.14 18.56 16.28
C GLU A 303 -36.25 17.74 17.57
N GLY A 304 -36.45 18.40 18.71
CA GLY A 304 -36.73 17.71 19.97
C GLY A 304 -35.61 16.78 20.48
N GLY A 305 -34.36 16.97 20.04
CA GLY A 305 -33.24 16.08 20.39
C GLY A 305 -33.13 14.83 19.51
N GLU A 306 -33.95 14.74 18.46
CA GLU A 306 -33.90 13.67 17.47
C GLU A 306 -33.50 14.21 16.09
N LEU A 307 -32.88 13.35 15.28
CA LEU A 307 -32.62 13.53 13.87
C LEU A 307 -33.50 12.55 13.10
N ARG A 308 -34.45 13.07 12.32
CA ARG A 308 -35.23 12.30 11.34
C ARG A 308 -34.53 12.40 10.00
N LEU A 309 -34.00 11.28 9.52
CA LEU A 309 -33.17 11.18 8.32
C LEU A 309 -33.84 10.29 7.28
N ARG A 310 -33.91 10.75 6.03
CA ARG A 310 -34.40 9.97 4.89
C ARG A 310 -33.28 9.85 3.85
N LEU A 311 -32.95 8.63 3.47
CA LEU A 311 -31.94 8.30 2.46
C LEU A 311 -32.58 7.33 1.45
N GLY A 312 -32.76 7.77 0.20
CA GLY A 312 -33.53 7.02 -0.79
C GLY A 312 -34.96 6.73 -0.29
N GLN A 313 -35.32 5.44 -0.24
CA GLN A 313 -36.63 4.97 0.25
C GLN A 313 -36.65 4.66 1.75
N GLN A 314 -35.52 4.73 2.44
CA GLN A 314 -35.43 4.39 3.85
C GLN A 314 -35.53 5.65 4.73
N ALA A 315 -36.27 5.52 5.83
CA ALA A 315 -36.38 6.54 6.86
C ALA A 315 -35.78 6.03 8.17
N PHE A 316 -35.12 6.92 8.90
CA PHE A 316 -34.43 6.65 10.15
C PHE A 316 -34.75 7.73 11.17
N THR A 317 -34.90 7.34 12.43
CA THR A 317 -34.93 8.25 13.58
C THR A 317 -33.73 7.97 14.46
N LEU A 318 -32.93 8.99 14.75
CA LEU A 318 -31.69 8.88 15.50
C LEU A 318 -31.75 9.84 16.69
N GLY A 319 -31.44 9.38 17.89
CA GLY A 319 -31.27 10.27 19.04
C GLY A 319 -29.98 11.06 18.91
N VAL A 320 -30.01 12.38 19.14
CA VAL A 320 -28.79 13.16 19.32
C VAL A 320 -28.10 12.71 20.61
N ASN A 321 -26.79 12.53 20.56
CA ASN A 321 -25.93 11.87 21.54
C ASN A 321 -26.14 10.35 21.69
N ALA A 322 -26.85 9.71 20.77
CA ALA A 322 -27.06 8.26 20.76
C ALA A 322 -26.32 7.56 19.62
N LYS A 323 -25.92 6.30 19.86
CA LYS A 323 -25.30 5.39 18.87
C LYS A 323 -26.31 4.42 18.25
N THR A 324 -27.56 4.83 18.10
CA THR A 324 -28.61 3.96 17.54
C THR A 324 -29.55 4.74 16.64
N ALA A 325 -29.87 4.13 15.50
CA ALA A 325 -30.91 4.56 14.59
C ALA A 325 -32.06 3.54 14.61
N THR A 326 -33.30 4.02 14.54
CA THR A 326 -34.48 3.20 14.33
C THR A 326 -34.95 3.41 12.90
N ARG A 327 -34.93 2.36 12.09
CA ARG A 327 -35.44 2.38 10.71
C ARG A 327 -36.97 2.39 10.73
N GLY A 328 -37.60 2.89 9.67
CA GLY A 328 -39.05 3.06 9.58
C GLY A 328 -39.89 1.79 9.74
N ASP A 329 -39.28 0.60 9.61
CA ASP A 329 -39.88 -0.71 9.90
C ASP A 329 -39.73 -1.16 11.37
N GLY A 330 -39.16 -0.32 12.23
CA GLY A 330 -38.91 -0.59 13.64
C GLY A 330 -37.56 -1.28 13.93
N ALA A 331 -36.78 -1.63 12.90
CA ALA A 331 -35.47 -2.27 13.10
C ALA A 331 -34.46 -1.29 13.71
N ARG A 332 -33.67 -1.75 14.68
CA ARG A 332 -32.59 -0.95 15.30
C ARG A 332 -31.27 -1.20 14.59
N VAL A 333 -30.59 -0.13 14.21
CA VAL A 333 -29.25 -0.13 13.60
C VAL A 333 -28.27 0.52 14.57
N ARG A 334 -27.18 -0.17 14.91
CA ARG A 334 -26.13 0.36 15.78
C ARG A 334 -25.15 1.21 14.97
N LEU A 335 -24.87 2.41 15.47
CA LEU A 335 -23.86 3.30 14.90
C LEU A 335 -22.51 3.07 15.58
N ARG A 336 -21.43 3.33 14.87
CA ARG A 336 -20.07 3.34 15.42
C ARG A 336 -19.89 4.55 16.31
N GLU A 337 -20.40 5.70 15.87
CA GLU A 337 -20.24 6.99 16.53
C GLU A 337 -21.60 7.61 16.89
N PRO A 338 -21.66 8.44 17.95
CA PRO A 338 -22.93 9.06 18.30
C PRO A 338 -23.27 10.13 17.26
N VAL A 339 -24.56 10.35 17.01
CA VAL A 339 -25.02 11.60 16.38
C VAL A 339 -24.73 12.74 17.36
N LEU A 340 -24.16 13.86 16.92
CA LEU A 340 -23.75 14.95 17.81
C LEU A 340 -24.37 16.27 17.36
N ARG A 341 -24.42 17.23 18.29
CA ARG A 341 -24.71 18.62 17.97
C ARG A 341 -23.46 19.45 18.16
N GLU A 342 -22.94 20.00 17.08
CA GLU A 342 -21.69 20.77 17.04
C GLU A 342 -21.96 22.10 16.34
N HIS A 343 -21.63 23.22 17.00
CA HIS A 343 -21.81 24.57 16.45
C HIS A 343 -23.22 24.85 15.89
N GLY A 344 -24.26 24.30 16.53
CA GLY A 344 -25.66 24.45 16.13
C GLY A 344 -26.16 23.43 15.09
N LEU A 345 -25.27 22.71 14.41
CA LEU A 345 -25.59 21.69 13.42
C LEU A 345 -25.70 20.31 14.05
N VAL A 346 -26.53 19.44 13.49
CA VAL A 346 -26.56 18.02 13.86
C VAL A 346 -25.67 17.27 12.89
N THR A 347 -24.60 16.68 13.41
CA THR A 347 -23.58 16.00 12.62
C THR A 347 -23.68 14.49 12.79
N ILE A 348 -23.35 13.75 11.73
CA ILE A 348 -23.25 12.28 11.72
C ILE A 348 -21.90 11.88 11.14
N ALA A 349 -21.29 10.81 11.65
CA ALA A 349 -20.07 10.26 11.07
C ALA A 349 -20.32 9.76 9.64
N LEU A 350 -19.41 10.03 8.72
CA LEU A 350 -19.57 9.65 7.30
C LEU A 350 -19.70 8.13 7.11
N ASP A 351 -18.99 7.33 7.92
CA ASP A 351 -19.06 5.87 7.84
C ASP A 351 -20.40 5.33 8.32
N ASP A 352 -20.99 5.96 9.34
CA ASP A 352 -22.34 5.63 9.81
C ASP A 352 -23.39 6.06 8.78
N LEU A 353 -23.21 7.22 8.13
CA LEU A 353 -24.07 7.65 7.03
C LEU A 353 -24.00 6.69 5.83
N GLN A 354 -22.81 6.21 5.49
CA GLN A 354 -22.57 5.18 4.45
C GLN A 354 -23.24 3.85 4.82
N ALA A 355 -23.14 3.43 6.08
CA ALA A 355 -23.80 2.20 6.54
C ALA A 355 -25.33 2.30 6.47
N LEU A 356 -25.90 3.47 6.82
CA LEU A 356 -27.34 3.72 6.73
C LEU A 356 -27.84 3.87 5.28
N SER A 357 -27.03 4.44 4.37
CA SER A 357 -27.40 4.56 2.95
C SER A 357 -27.27 3.25 2.18
N GLY A 358 -26.42 2.33 2.67
CA GLY A 358 -26.05 1.11 1.94
C GLY A 358 -25.23 1.40 0.67
N GLN A 359 -24.66 2.59 0.53
CA GLN A 359 -23.92 3.03 -0.64
C GLN A 359 -22.55 3.57 -0.24
N PRO A 360 -21.45 3.22 -0.94
CA PRO A 360 -20.14 3.78 -0.65
C PRO A 360 -20.17 5.29 -0.89
N LEU A 361 -19.70 6.07 0.07
CA LEU A 361 -19.72 7.54 0.02
C LEU A 361 -18.31 8.10 -0.11
N VAL A 362 -18.20 9.23 -0.81
CA VAL A 362 -17.00 10.06 -0.87
C VAL A 362 -17.33 11.45 -0.33
N TYR A 363 -16.43 12.01 0.46
CA TYR A 363 -16.50 13.38 0.95
C TYR A 363 -15.38 14.21 0.34
N THR A 364 -15.69 15.42 -0.11
CA THR A 364 -14.75 16.36 -0.71
C THR A 364 -14.51 17.53 0.26
N PRO A 365 -13.40 17.55 1.03
CA PRO A 365 -13.17 18.56 2.06
C PRO A 365 -13.23 20.00 1.54
N ALA A 366 -12.69 20.24 0.35
CA ALA A 366 -12.65 21.58 -0.27
C ALA A 366 -14.04 22.17 -0.54
N THR A 367 -15.08 21.35 -0.67
CA THR A 367 -16.44 21.80 -1.01
C THR A 367 -17.49 21.38 0.01
N GLY A 368 -17.11 20.59 1.02
CA GLY A 368 -18.03 19.97 1.96
C GLY A 368 -19.05 19.00 1.33
N LYS A 369 -18.80 18.55 0.09
CA LYS A 369 -19.75 17.70 -0.65
C LYS A 369 -19.60 16.22 -0.30
N VAL A 370 -20.72 15.56 -0.06
CA VAL A 370 -20.92 14.11 0.05
C VAL A 370 -21.58 13.63 -1.23
N ALA A 371 -21.04 12.57 -1.82
CA ALA A 371 -21.60 11.93 -3.01
C ALA A 371 -21.45 10.41 -2.92
N VAL A 372 -22.25 9.69 -3.70
CA VAL A 372 -22.07 8.25 -3.89
C VAL A 372 -20.79 8.02 -4.70
N ARG A 373 -19.89 7.17 -4.19
CA ARG A 373 -18.69 6.75 -4.91
C ARG A 373 -19.14 5.94 -6.13
N VAL A 374 -18.92 6.51 -7.31
CA VAL A 374 -19.07 5.79 -8.58
C VAL A 374 -17.78 5.01 -8.81
N ALA A 375 -17.88 3.69 -8.94
CA ALA A 375 -16.73 2.88 -9.35
C ALA A 375 -16.20 3.40 -10.69
N PRO A 376 -14.88 3.55 -10.88
CA PRO A 376 -14.35 3.91 -12.19
C PRO A 376 -14.87 2.91 -13.22
N SER A 377 -15.49 3.40 -14.30
CA SER A 377 -15.75 2.52 -15.45
C SER A 377 -14.37 2.21 -16.05
N VAL A 378 -13.86 1.01 -15.79
CA VAL A 378 -12.72 0.50 -16.52
C VAL A 378 -13.20 0.29 -17.95
N LYS A 379 -12.73 1.14 -18.86
CA LYS A 379 -12.73 0.87 -20.30
C LYS A 379 -11.37 0.34 -20.70
#